data_AF-A0A9D1C5H7-F1
#
_entry.id   AF-A0A9D1C5H7-F1
#
_cell.length_a   1.000
_cell.length_b   1.000
_cell.length_c   1.000
_cell.angle_alpha   90.00
_cell.angle_beta   90.00
_cell.angle_gamma   90.00
#
_symmetry.space_group_name_H-M   'P 1'
#
loop_
_entity.id
_entity.type
_entity.pdbx_description
1 polymer ?
#
loop_
_entity_poly.entity_id
_entity_poly.type
_entity_poly.pdbx_seq_one_letter_code
_entity_poly.pdbx_strand_id
1 'polypeptide(L)'
;MLLHFTIGASILSRKSNLLSVFKSPVLLATLAGLTVNLINVELWEPAAETLDLLGQAAIPLLLFTLGVRLIGVNFSDWKLGALGAVLCPLSGLVIALLMVRLFGLEGLLCQQLILFSVLPPAVLNHMMAEKYQQQPQTVASIVLMGNMGSLIVLPITLFFIL
;
A
#
# COMPACT_ATOMS: atom_id res chain seq x y z
N MET A 1 -0.96 -6.11 -4.65
CA MET A 1 0.36 -6.74 -4.46
C MET A 1 0.91 -7.38 -5.73
N LEU A 2 0.20 -8.33 -6.36
CA LEU A 2 0.67 -8.97 -7.61
C LEU A 2 1.05 -7.96 -8.69
N LEU A 3 0.16 -7.05 -9.10
CA LEU A 3 0.47 -6.02 -10.10
C LEU A 3 1.69 -5.14 -9.75
N HIS A 4 1.88 -4.84 -8.47
CA HIS A 4 3.02 -4.03 -7.99
C HIS A 4 4.35 -4.79 -8.12
N PHE A 5 4.36 -6.07 -7.74
CA PHE A 5 5.54 -6.92 -7.86
C PHE A 5 5.79 -7.45 -9.28
N THR A 6 4.78 -7.52 -10.16
CA THR A 6 4.94 -7.98 -11.55
C THR A 6 5.20 -6.79 -12.48
N ILE A 7 4.24 -5.88 -12.62
CA ILE A 7 4.30 -4.75 -13.56
C ILE A 7 5.22 -3.66 -13.01
N GLY A 8 5.09 -3.30 -11.73
CA GLY A 8 5.94 -2.28 -11.10
C GLY A 8 7.43 -2.63 -11.14
N ALA A 9 7.79 -3.89 -10.86
CA ALA A 9 9.17 -4.37 -10.98
C ALA A 9 9.67 -4.43 -12.44
N SER A 10 8.77 -4.67 -13.41
CA SER A 10 9.10 -4.69 -14.84
C SER A 10 9.32 -3.29 -15.40
N ILE A 11 8.61 -2.28 -14.91
CA ILE A 11 8.77 -0.87 -15.33
C ILE A 11 10.07 -0.30 -14.73
N LEU A 12 10.38 -0.60 -13.47
CA LEU A 12 11.58 -0.09 -12.80
C LEU A 12 12.86 -0.85 -13.16
N SER A 13 12.78 -2.05 -13.73
CA SER A 13 13.97 -2.85 -14.06
C SER A 13 13.92 -3.43 -15.46
N ARG A 14 14.92 -3.07 -16.29
CA ARG A 14 15.12 -3.61 -17.65
C ARG A 14 15.44 -5.12 -17.68
N LYS A 15 15.55 -5.78 -16.52
CA LYS A 15 15.85 -7.21 -16.33
C LYS A 15 15.06 -7.80 -15.15
N SER A 16 13.74 -7.64 -15.12
CA SER A 16 12.92 -8.31 -14.11
C SER A 16 12.83 -9.81 -14.40
N ASN A 17 13.41 -10.65 -13.53
CA ASN A 17 13.15 -12.08 -13.52
C ASN A 17 11.75 -12.29 -12.94
N LEU A 18 10.74 -12.50 -13.80
CA LEU A 18 9.35 -12.76 -13.43
C LEU A 18 9.21 -13.90 -12.40
N LEU A 19 10.15 -14.86 -12.41
CA LEU A 19 10.24 -15.95 -11.43
C LEU A 19 10.57 -15.50 -9.99
N SER A 20 11.20 -14.35 -9.79
CA SER A 20 11.51 -13.87 -8.44
C SER A 20 10.24 -13.47 -7.67
N VAL A 21 9.15 -13.13 -8.38
CA VAL A 21 7.86 -12.78 -7.78
C VAL A 21 7.21 -14.01 -7.13
N PHE A 22 7.33 -15.18 -7.76
CA PHE A 22 6.85 -16.46 -7.22
C PHE A 22 7.60 -16.90 -5.95
N LYS A 23 8.80 -16.37 -5.70
CA LYS A 23 9.57 -16.62 -4.48
C LYS A 23 9.31 -15.61 -3.35
N SER A 24 8.40 -14.65 -3.55
CA SER A 24 8.02 -13.68 -2.53
C SER A 24 7.35 -14.38 -1.35
N PRO A 25 7.87 -14.25 -0.11
CA PRO A 25 7.24 -14.84 1.08
C PRO A 25 5.79 -14.39 1.27
N VAL A 26 5.48 -13.13 0.95
CA VAL A 26 4.13 -12.56 1.05
C VAL A 26 3.17 -13.24 0.08
N LEU A 27 3.64 -13.49 -1.15
CA LEU A 27 2.83 -14.17 -2.16
C LEU A 27 2.57 -15.62 -1.76
N LEU A 28 3.60 -16.34 -1.31
CA LEU A 28 3.49 -17.71 -0.85
C LEU A 28 2.53 -17.83 0.34
N ALA A 29 2.65 -16.92 1.33
CA ALA A 29 1.75 -16.88 2.47
C ALA A 29 0.29 -16.62 2.07
N THR A 30 0.07 -15.67 1.14
CA THR A 30 -1.29 -15.36 0.63
C THR A 30 -1.88 -16.55 -0.12
N LEU A 31 -1.10 -17.21 -0.96
CA LEU A 31 -1.53 -18.37 -1.72
C LEU A 31 -1.86 -19.56 -0.79
N ALA A 32 -1.02 -19.78 0.22
CA ALA A 32 -1.26 -20.80 1.24
C ALA A 32 -2.55 -20.53 2.02
N GLY A 33 -2.75 -19.30 2.51
CA GLY A 33 -3.96 -18.91 3.23
C GLY A 33 -5.23 -19.06 2.39
N LEU A 34 -5.18 -18.64 1.12
CA LEU A 34 -6.28 -18.80 0.17
C LEU A 34 -6.60 -20.28 -0.09
N THR A 35 -5.56 -21.11 -0.23
CA THR A 35 -5.72 -22.56 -0.47
C THR A 35 -6.38 -23.23 0.74
N VAL A 36 -5.94 -22.92 1.95
CA VAL A 36 -6.54 -23.43 3.20
C VAL A 36 -8.00 -23.00 3.33
N ASN A 37 -8.31 -21.74 3.00
CA ASN A 37 -9.66 -21.22 3.00
C ASN A 37 -10.58 -21.92 1.97
N LEU A 38 -10.09 -22.15 0.75
CA LEU A 38 -10.86 -22.83 -0.30
C LEU A 38 -11.17 -24.30 0.03
N ILE A 39 -10.22 -24.99 0.66
CA ILE A 39 -10.38 -26.40 1.06
C ILE A 39 -11.27 -26.52 2.33
N ASN A 40 -11.62 -25.39 2.98
CA ASN A 40 -12.38 -25.35 4.24
C ASN A 40 -11.76 -26.25 5.31
N VAL A 41 -10.42 -26.29 5.38
CA VAL A 41 -9.72 -27.04 6.42
C VAL A 41 -9.89 -26.29 7.73
N GLU A 42 -10.55 -26.91 8.70
CA GLU A 42 -10.57 -26.42 10.07
C GLU A 42 -9.14 -26.44 10.62
N LEU A 43 -8.59 -25.25 10.85
CA LEU A 43 -7.32 -25.11 11.54
C LEU A 43 -7.52 -25.46 13.01
N TRP A 44 -6.53 -26.09 13.60
CA TRP A 44 -6.49 -26.31 15.04
C TRP A 44 -6.56 -24.96 15.77
N GLU A 45 -7.51 -24.80 16.70
CA GLU A 45 -7.81 -23.52 17.36
C GLU A 45 -6.55 -22.77 17.87
N PRO A 46 -5.59 -23.40 18.57
CA PRO A 46 -4.40 -22.69 19.04
C PRO A 46 -3.53 -22.14 17.91
N ALA A 47 -3.48 -22.83 16.76
CA ALA A 47 -2.73 -22.36 15.60
C ALA A 47 -3.43 -21.16 14.94
N ALA A 48 -4.76 -21.18 14.88
CA ALA A 48 -5.54 -20.05 14.36
C ALA A 48 -5.39 -18.82 15.25
N GLU A 49 -5.51 -18.97 16.58
CA GLU A 49 -5.30 -17.86 17.52
C GLU A 49 -3.88 -17.30 17.45
N THR A 50 -2.86 -18.16 17.35
CA THR A 50 -1.47 -17.72 17.23
C THR A 50 -1.24 -16.91 15.95
N LEU A 51 -1.82 -17.35 14.82
CA LEU A 51 -1.76 -16.63 13.56
C LEU A 51 -2.48 -15.28 13.63
N ASP A 52 -3.63 -15.22 14.31
CA ASP A 52 -4.36 -13.97 14.49
C ASP A 52 -3.58 -12.98 15.36
N LEU A 53 -3.04 -13.43 16.49
CA LEU A 53 -2.17 -12.62 17.36
C LEU A 53 -0.93 -12.11 16.62
N LEU A 54 -0.29 -12.93 15.79
CA LEU A 54 0.82 -12.50 14.92
C LEU A 54 0.38 -11.44 13.90
N GLY A 55 -0.80 -11.61 13.30
CA GLY A 55 -1.39 -10.64 12.38
C GLY A 55 -1.65 -9.29 13.06
N GLN A 56 -2.23 -9.31 14.26
CA GLN A 56 -2.46 -8.11 15.06
C GLN A 56 -1.15 -7.43 15.47
N ALA A 57 -0.12 -8.19 15.86
CA ALA A 57 1.20 -7.67 16.21
C ALA A 57 1.97 -7.10 15.00
N ALA A 58 1.67 -7.56 13.78
CA ALA A 58 2.31 -7.05 12.56
C ALA A 58 1.97 -5.57 12.31
N ILE A 59 0.76 -5.12 12.66
CA ILE A 59 0.31 -3.73 12.46
C ILE A 59 1.22 -2.71 13.18
N PRO A 60 1.41 -2.78 14.52
CA PRO A 60 2.28 -1.84 15.23
C PRO A 60 3.75 -1.97 14.80
N LEU A 61 4.23 -3.17 14.46
CA LEU A 61 5.59 -3.36 13.94
C LEU A 61 5.79 -2.65 12.60
N LEU A 62 4.78 -2.69 11.73
CA LEU A 62 4.80 -2.01 10.42
C LEU A 62 4.80 -0.49 10.61
N LEU A 63 3.95 0.04 11.51
CA LEU A 63 3.93 1.46 11.86
C LEU A 63 5.25 1.92 12.49
N PHE A 64 5.84 1.14 13.39
CA PHE A 64 7.13 1.44 13.99
C PHE A 64 8.26 1.45 12.95
N THR A 65 8.31 0.43 12.09
CA THR A 65 9.29 0.35 10.98
C THR A 65 9.15 1.53 10.03
N LEU A 66 7.91 1.93 9.73
CA LEU A 66 7.63 3.13 8.96
C LEU A 66 8.19 4.36 9.66
N GLY A 67 7.92 4.53 10.96
CA GLY A 67 8.45 5.62 11.79
C GLY A 67 9.98 5.72 11.79
N VAL A 68 10.69 4.61 11.97
CA VAL A 68 12.17 4.58 11.92
C VAL A 68 12.70 5.02 10.56
N ARG A 69 12.02 4.64 9.47
CA ARG A 69 12.42 5.05 8.11
C ARG A 69 12.23 6.53 7.84
N LEU A 70 11.38 7.22 8.61
CA LEU A 70 11.17 8.67 8.46
C LEU A 70 12.35 9.50 8.99
N ILE A 71 13.15 8.94 9.90
CA ILE A 71 14.26 9.66 10.57
C ILE A 71 15.37 10.06 9.59
N GLY A 72 15.53 9.32 8.48
CA GLY A 72 16.60 9.55 7.50
C GLY A 72 16.22 10.37 6.28
N VAL A 73 15.01 10.93 6.20
CA VAL A 73 14.57 11.61 4.98
C VAL A 73 15.00 13.07 4.99
N ASN A 74 15.82 13.43 4.01
CA ASN A 74 16.21 14.81 3.76
C ASN A 74 15.09 15.57 3.03
N PHE A 75 14.64 16.68 3.60
CA PHE A 75 13.59 17.56 3.06
C PHE A 75 14.02 18.41 1.84
N SER A 76 15.08 18.01 1.12
CA SER A 76 15.67 18.82 0.05
C SER A 76 14.70 19.10 -1.11
N ASP A 77 13.73 18.21 -1.35
CA ASP A 77 12.75 18.30 -2.44
C ASP A 77 11.31 18.54 -1.93
N TRP A 78 11.14 19.39 -0.91
CA TRP A 78 9.82 19.61 -0.27
C TRP A 78 8.69 19.92 -1.27
N LYS A 79 8.97 20.69 -2.32
CA LYS A 79 7.99 21.09 -3.35
C LYS A 79 7.44 19.89 -4.13
N LEU A 80 8.32 18.97 -4.53
CA LEU A 80 7.94 17.75 -5.25
C LEU A 80 7.22 16.77 -4.33
N GLY A 81 7.64 16.69 -3.06
CA GLY A 81 6.95 15.91 -2.04
C GLY A 81 5.52 16.39 -1.79
N ALA A 82 5.31 17.71 -1.67
CA ALA A 82 4.00 18.30 -1.45
C ALA A 82 3.08 18.11 -2.67
N LEU A 83 3.62 18.28 -3.88
CA LEU A 83 2.90 17.97 -5.12
C LEU A 83 2.47 16.50 -5.15
N GLY A 84 3.37 15.57 -4.83
CA GLY A 84 3.06 14.14 -4.78
C GLY A 84 2.03 13.80 -3.70
N ALA A 85 2.09 14.46 -2.55
CA ALA A 85 1.15 14.28 -1.44
C ALA A 85 -0.28 14.69 -1.79
N VAL A 86 -0.46 15.67 -2.70
CA VAL A 86 -1.78 16.11 -3.17
C VAL A 86 -2.20 15.34 -4.42
N LEU A 87 -1.31 15.21 -5.41
CA LEU A 87 -1.63 14.56 -6.69
C LEU A 87 -1.93 13.07 -6.53
N CYS A 88 -1.26 12.37 -5.61
CA CYS A 88 -1.50 10.94 -5.41
C CYS A 88 -2.94 10.64 -4.96
N PRO A 89 -3.47 11.21 -3.85
CA PRO A 89 -4.84 10.97 -3.45
C PRO A 89 -5.86 11.55 -4.43
N LEU A 90 -5.56 12.69 -5.06
CA LEU A 90 -6.49 13.36 -5.98
C LEU A 90 -6.64 12.58 -7.28
N SER A 91 -5.54 12.04 -7.84
CA SER A 91 -5.59 11.14 -8.99
C SER A 91 -6.30 9.82 -8.67
N GLY A 92 -6.07 9.25 -7.48
CA GLY A 92 -6.78 8.08 -7.00
C GLY A 92 -8.29 8.33 -6.92
N LEU A 93 -8.70 9.45 -6.33
CA LEU A 93 -10.11 9.84 -6.19
C LEU A 93 -10.79 10.01 -7.55
N VAL A 94 -10.14 10.66 -8.51
CA VAL A 94 -10.68 10.82 -9.88
C VAL A 94 -10.95 9.45 -10.52
N ILE A 95 -10.00 8.52 -10.40
CA ILE A 95 -10.17 7.16 -10.93
C ILE A 95 -11.28 6.42 -10.19
N ALA A 96 -11.35 6.54 -8.87
CA ALA A 96 -12.39 5.91 -8.07
C ALA A 96 -13.79 6.41 -8.46
N LEU A 97 -13.98 7.71 -8.62
CA LEU A 97 -15.26 8.29 -9.05
C LEU A 97 -15.68 7.81 -10.45
N LEU A 98 -14.73 7.71 -11.38
CA LEU A 98 -14.98 7.12 -12.69
C LEU A 98 -15.42 5.66 -12.58
N MET A 99 -14.75 4.87 -11.75
CA MET A 99 -15.11 3.46 -11.53
C MET A 99 -16.47 3.30 -10.86
N VAL A 100 -16.79 4.11 -9.85
CA VAL A 100 -18.13 4.14 -9.21
C VAL A 100 -19.20 4.42 -10.25
N ARG A 101 -18.95 5.38 -11.16
CA ARG A 101 -19.92 5.73 -12.20
C ARG A 101 -20.08 4.64 -13.26
N LEU A 102 -18.98 4.01 -13.68
CA LEU A 102 -19.00 2.96 -14.70
C LEU A 102 -19.64 1.66 -14.20
N PHE A 103 -19.40 1.29 -12.94
CA PHE A 103 -19.87 0.03 -12.36
C PHE A 103 -21.13 0.17 -11.51
N GLY A 104 -21.62 1.39 -11.28
CA GLY A 104 -22.82 1.65 -10.45
C GLY A 104 -22.65 1.15 -9.02
N LEU A 105 -21.46 1.35 -8.44
CA LEU A 105 -21.15 0.84 -7.10
C LEU A 105 -21.92 1.64 -6.03
N GLU A 106 -22.71 0.95 -5.21
CA GLU A 106 -23.52 1.53 -4.14
C GLU A 106 -23.13 0.97 -2.76
N GLY A 107 -23.46 1.73 -1.71
CA GLY A 107 -23.26 1.34 -0.32
C GLY A 107 -21.78 1.14 0.06
N LEU A 108 -21.51 0.11 0.87
CA LEU A 108 -20.21 -0.15 1.50
C LEU A 108 -19.06 -0.30 0.49
N LEU A 109 -19.33 -0.89 -0.68
CA LEU A 109 -18.32 -1.09 -1.72
C LEU A 109 -17.79 0.24 -2.28
N CYS A 110 -18.69 1.20 -2.48
CA CYS A 110 -18.33 2.55 -2.91
C CYS A 110 -17.49 3.25 -1.84
N GLN A 111 -17.92 3.19 -0.58
CA GLN A 111 -17.23 3.78 0.56
C GLN A 111 -15.78 3.26 0.69
N GLN A 112 -15.58 1.94 0.61
CA GLN A 112 -14.26 1.33 0.67
C GLN A 112 -13.39 1.72 -0.52
N LEU A 113 -13.95 1.75 -1.75
CA LEU A 113 -13.20 2.11 -2.95
C LEU A 113 -12.67 3.54 -2.86
N ILE A 114 -13.53 4.48 -2.45
CA ILE A 114 -13.14 5.89 -2.26
C ILE A 114 -12.07 5.98 -1.17
N LEU A 115 -12.25 5.30 -0.04
CA LEU A 115 -11.26 5.31 1.05
C LEU A 115 -9.89 4.78 0.59
N PHE A 116 -9.84 3.65 -0.12
CA PHE A 116 -8.60 3.09 -0.65
C PHE A 116 -7.93 4.00 -1.68
N SER A 117 -8.70 4.78 -2.43
CA SER A 117 -8.19 5.68 -3.47
C SER A 117 -7.43 6.89 -2.93
N VAL A 118 -7.72 7.26 -1.68
CA VAL A 118 -7.15 8.44 -1.02
C VAL A 118 -5.97 8.07 -0.12
N LEU A 119 -5.61 6.77 -0.07
CA LEU A 119 -4.45 6.33 0.70
C LEU A 119 -3.15 6.98 0.19
N PRO A 120 -2.22 7.28 1.12
CA PRO A 120 -0.95 7.88 0.75
C PRO A 120 -0.06 6.91 -0.03
N PRO A 121 0.98 7.42 -0.70
CA PRO A 121 1.95 6.60 -1.42
C PRO A 121 2.61 5.55 -0.51
N ALA A 122 2.69 4.30 -0.99
CA ALA A 122 3.23 3.20 -0.20
C ALA A 122 4.75 3.30 0.02
N VAL A 123 5.21 3.00 1.24
CA VAL A 123 6.63 2.91 1.63
C VAL A 123 7.41 1.92 0.77
N LEU A 124 6.74 0.91 0.24
CA LEU A 124 7.35 -0.05 -0.68
C LEU A 124 7.92 0.63 -1.94
N ASN A 125 7.32 1.73 -2.42
CA ASN A 125 7.83 2.49 -3.56
C ASN A 125 9.21 3.08 -3.27
N HIS A 126 9.45 3.53 -2.04
CA HIS A 126 10.77 3.98 -1.61
C HIS A 126 11.80 2.84 -1.64
N MET A 127 11.46 1.65 -1.13
CA MET A 127 12.37 0.50 -1.17
C MET A 127 12.76 0.10 -2.59
N MET A 128 11.80 0.13 -3.52
CA MET A 128 12.07 -0.09 -4.93
C MET A 128 12.98 1.00 -5.50
N ALA A 129 12.69 2.27 -5.22
CA ALA A 129 13.50 3.40 -5.68
C ALA A 129 14.96 3.32 -5.18
N GLU A 130 15.16 2.90 -3.93
CA GLU A 130 16.48 2.66 -3.35
C GLU A 130 17.18 1.47 -4.02
N LYS A 131 16.47 0.34 -4.18
CA LYS A 131 16.99 -0.87 -4.84
C LYS A 131 17.39 -0.62 -6.29
N TYR A 132 16.66 0.22 -7.02
CA TYR A 132 16.89 0.52 -8.44
C TYR A 132 17.58 1.86 -8.69
N GLN A 133 18.05 2.54 -7.64
CA GLN A 133 18.69 3.87 -7.68
C GLN A 133 17.91 4.93 -8.48
N GLN A 134 16.59 4.93 -8.36
CA GLN A 134 15.70 5.88 -9.02
C GLN A 134 15.27 6.98 -8.04
N GLN A 135 16.08 8.04 -7.90
CA GLN A 135 15.79 9.22 -7.07
C GLN A 135 15.18 8.88 -5.69
N PRO A 136 15.82 8.00 -4.87
CA PRO A 136 15.23 7.51 -3.63
C PRO A 136 14.89 8.64 -2.63
N GLN A 137 15.68 9.71 -2.59
CA GLN A 137 15.44 10.86 -1.71
C GLN A 137 14.15 11.62 -2.05
N THR A 138 13.88 11.82 -3.34
CA THR A 138 12.66 12.49 -3.82
C THR A 138 11.43 11.61 -3.53
N VAL A 139 11.53 10.29 -3.79
CA VAL A 139 10.45 9.34 -3.49
C VAL A 139 10.18 9.23 -1.99
N ALA A 140 11.24 9.23 -1.16
CA ALA A 140 11.12 9.26 0.29
C ALA A 140 10.33 10.49 0.76
N SER A 141 10.67 11.67 0.22
CA SER A 141 10.02 12.93 0.54
C SER A 141 8.53 12.92 0.18
N ILE A 142 8.17 12.34 -0.98
CA ILE A 142 6.77 12.18 -1.41
C ILE A 142 6.00 11.24 -0.47
N VAL A 143 6.57 10.09 -0.13
CA VAL A 143 5.94 9.12 0.78
C VAL A 143 5.72 9.77 2.15
N LEU A 144 6.71 10.51 2.64
CA LEU A 144 6.62 11.21 3.92
C LEU A 144 5.52 12.25 3.95
N MET A 145 5.54 13.19 3.00
CA MET A 145 4.54 14.25 2.95
C MET A 145 3.15 13.69 2.66
N GLY A 146 3.04 12.62 1.86
CA GLY A 146 1.78 11.91 1.66
C GLY A 146 1.25 11.32 2.96
N ASN A 147 2.10 10.65 3.75
CA ASN A 147 1.72 10.13 5.06
C ASN A 147 1.38 11.22 6.08
N MET A 148 2.07 12.37 6.06
CA MET A 148 1.68 13.50 6.90
C MET A 148 0.34 14.10 6.45
N GLY A 149 0.14 14.24 5.14
CA GLY A 149 -1.12 14.72 4.56
C GLY A 149 -2.29 13.81 4.87
N SER A 150 -2.07 12.49 4.95
CA SER A 150 -3.14 11.52 5.25
C SER A 150 -3.79 11.75 6.62
N LEU A 151 -3.08 12.36 7.58
CA LEU A 151 -3.66 12.78 8.87
C LEU A 151 -4.81 13.76 8.73
N ILE A 152 -4.87 14.51 7.62
CA ILE A 152 -5.94 15.47 7.33
C ILE A 152 -6.88 14.86 6.28
N VAL A 153 -6.32 14.30 5.21
CA VAL A 153 -7.10 13.84 4.06
C VAL A 153 -7.97 12.63 4.40
N LEU A 154 -7.49 11.66 5.20
CA LEU A 154 -8.29 10.48 5.56
C LEU A 154 -9.48 10.82 6.47
N PRO A 155 -9.36 11.60 7.55
CA PRO A 155 -10.52 12.01 8.35
C PRO A 155 -11.56 12.79 7.56
N ILE A 156 -11.13 13.71 6.69
CA ILE A 156 -12.05 14.46 5.82
C ILE A 156 -12.80 13.50 4.90
N THR A 157 -12.08 12.56 4.28
CA THR A 157 -12.66 11.57 3.38
C THR A 157 -13.66 10.67 4.11
N LEU A 158 -13.31 10.19 5.30
CA LEU A 158 -14.23 9.40 6.14
C LEU A 158 -15.48 10.19 6.51
N PHE A 159 -15.35 11.48 6.84
CA PHE A 159 -16.50 12.34 7.16
C PHE A 159 -17.48 12.51 5.99
N PHE A 160 -17.01 12.46 4.73
CA PHE A 160 -17.89 12.53 3.56
C PHE A 160 -18.51 11.19 3.18
N ILE A 161 -17.93 10.08 3.64
CA ILE A 161 -18.28 8.72 3.22
C ILE A 161 -19.19 8.03 4.24
N LEU A 162 -18.97 8.23 5.54
CA LEU A 162 -19.85 7.78 6.62
C LEU A 162 -21.03 8.72 6.81
#